data_AF-A0A1B6KY12-F1
#
_entry.id   AF-A0A1B6KY12-F1
#
_cell.length_a   1.000
_cell.length_b   1.000
_cell.length_c   1.000
_cell.angle_alpha   90.00
_cell.angle_beta   90.00
_cell.angle_gamma   90.00
#
_symmetry.space_group_name_H-M   'P 1'
#
loop_
_entity.id
_entity.type
_entity.pdbx_description
1 polymer ?
#
loop_
_entity_poly.entity_id
_entity_poly.type
_entity_poly.pdbx_seq_one_letter_code
_entity_poly.pdbx_strand_id
1 'polypeptide(L)'
;GHRVVTDVTANDGVWHHICIEWTSLGGQWLIYKDGSLEDQGIGLSNNTQIPGGGVLVLGQEQDRIGGGFNAAESLVGYLTQVNLWNHNLGDEKVNSLATLCQAQEEGNVINWGQFRSGVQGKVQVGRPTLCRGCNSLSTLPFTSIEVSLSGNIATYTCDPGYSFKYFISSEATTLERKCLVHGDWEGKTPICSKRSCGFPGYLHAGWIVGQSYLYQNSIEHYCQSGYRLVGDKMRTCLANGTWSGGIPSCQRGDCQDIYMPENGMMWGNTDDGFRLEFECNQGYELHGNDVITCLSNKTWSHEPPKCLPISCKYTNNGTVATLLAGPGVIESGSYHVDSQVHIECSKGYRTNQDLDRYNMTCTLSGWSPPTSDLGCTLIACPNLNITNGSAVVHSLTVGSKATVACDKGFALSGPASHTCTVDGEWSGTSSCVRVVCAEVSTKHLTLPRSVYGKVATIQCPAGRRLLAGGLEVPGREVRWRCADGGKWRDLTGALVDPHTLDCVSKAPKTCPRPEGPQFGYIVPDIQATRTYNEG
;
A
#
# COMPACT_ATOMS: atom_id res chain seq x y z
N GLY A 1 -23.97 3.24 -35.78
CA GLY A 1 -24.13 3.70 -34.39
C GLY A 1 -23.15 2.96 -33.50
N HIS A 2 -22.97 3.40 -32.26
CA HIS A 2 -22.27 2.60 -31.24
C HIS A 2 -23.13 1.39 -30.85
N ARG A 3 -22.49 0.24 -30.63
CA ARG A 3 -23.15 -1.03 -30.28
C ARG A 3 -22.54 -1.61 -29.03
N VAL A 4 -23.39 -2.12 -28.14
CA VAL A 4 -23.02 -2.94 -26.97
C VAL A 4 -23.68 -4.30 -27.14
N VAL A 5 -22.99 -5.36 -26.70
CA VAL A 5 -23.48 -6.74 -26.72
C VAL A 5 -23.53 -7.23 -25.28
N THR A 6 -24.68 -7.77 -24.89
CA THR A 6 -24.96 -8.36 -23.56
C THR A 6 -25.06 -9.88 -23.68
N ASP A 7 -24.88 -10.59 -22.58
CA ASP A 7 -25.13 -12.02 -22.43
C ASP A 7 -26.57 -12.35 -22.00
N VAL A 8 -27.44 -11.34 -21.81
CA VAL A 8 -28.87 -11.55 -21.54
C VAL A 8 -29.54 -12.26 -22.72
N THR A 9 -29.96 -13.50 -22.49
CA THR A 9 -30.65 -14.33 -23.48
C THR A 9 -32.17 -14.30 -23.30
N ALA A 10 -32.93 -14.17 -24.39
CA ALA A 10 -34.40 -14.25 -24.41
C ALA A 10 -34.96 -15.11 -25.57
N ASN A 11 -34.10 -15.91 -26.20
CA ASN A 11 -34.40 -16.74 -27.36
C ASN A 11 -34.51 -18.23 -26.99
N ASP A 12 -35.14 -18.52 -25.86
CA ASP A 12 -35.31 -19.87 -25.30
C ASP A 12 -36.68 -20.51 -25.64
N GLY A 13 -37.48 -19.81 -26.45
CA GLY A 13 -38.77 -20.31 -26.94
C GLY A 13 -39.96 -20.03 -26.00
N VAL A 14 -39.76 -19.29 -24.91
CA VAL A 14 -40.84 -18.81 -24.04
C VAL A 14 -41.05 -17.30 -24.20
N TRP A 15 -42.19 -16.80 -23.71
CA TRP A 15 -42.46 -15.37 -23.70
C TRP A 15 -41.61 -14.68 -22.64
N HIS A 16 -41.11 -13.49 -22.99
CA HIS A 16 -40.41 -12.61 -22.06
C HIS A 16 -40.90 -11.18 -22.19
N HIS A 17 -40.94 -10.48 -21.06
CA HIS A 17 -41.11 -9.04 -21.02
C HIS A 17 -39.72 -8.38 -21.00
N ILE A 18 -39.34 -7.70 -22.08
CA ILE A 18 -38.05 -7.03 -22.21
C ILE A 18 -38.24 -5.51 -22.14
N CYS A 19 -37.51 -4.85 -21.25
CA CYS A 19 -37.42 -3.39 -21.21
C CYS A 19 -35.95 -2.97 -21.28
N ILE A 20 -35.68 -1.99 -22.13
CA ILE A 20 -34.34 -1.41 -22.29
C ILE A 20 -34.46 0.08 -22.02
N GLU A 21 -33.65 0.57 -21.10
CA GLU A 21 -33.56 1.99 -20.80
C GLU A 21 -32.19 2.52 -21.23
N TRP A 22 -32.17 3.77 -21.70
CA TRP A 22 -30.93 4.44 -22.08
C TRP A 22 -31.05 5.93 -21.81
N THR A 23 -30.00 6.50 -21.23
CA THR A 23 -29.87 7.95 -21.05
C THR A 23 -28.63 8.48 -21.77
N SER A 24 -28.81 9.62 -22.43
CA SER A 24 -27.71 10.36 -23.06
C SER A 24 -26.69 10.85 -22.04
N LEU A 25 -27.13 11.19 -20.83
CA LEU A 25 -26.25 11.64 -19.75
C LEU A 25 -25.44 10.45 -19.22
N GLY A 26 -24.14 10.45 -19.49
CA GLY A 26 -23.24 9.37 -19.08
C GLY A 26 -23.36 8.09 -19.93
N GLY A 27 -24.29 8.05 -20.89
CA GLY A 27 -24.51 6.88 -21.75
C GLY A 27 -24.93 5.63 -20.97
N GLN A 28 -25.63 5.80 -19.85
CA GLN A 28 -26.10 4.68 -19.04
C GLN A 28 -27.19 3.91 -19.77
N TRP A 29 -27.11 2.59 -19.72
CA TRP A 29 -28.11 1.68 -20.27
C TRP A 29 -28.43 0.57 -19.27
N LEU A 30 -29.68 0.16 -19.24
CA LEU A 30 -30.22 -0.88 -18.35
C LEU A 30 -31.04 -1.86 -19.17
N ILE A 31 -30.90 -3.16 -18.89
CA ILE A 31 -31.68 -4.22 -19.53
C ILE A 31 -32.42 -4.98 -18.45
N TYR A 32 -33.74 -4.93 -18.55
CA TYR A 32 -34.64 -5.67 -17.69
C TYR A 32 -35.28 -6.82 -18.47
N LYS A 33 -35.31 -8.00 -17.84
CA LYS A 33 -36.01 -9.18 -18.31
C LYS A 33 -37.04 -9.59 -17.27
N ASP A 34 -38.28 -9.78 -17.70
CA ASP A 34 -39.39 -10.23 -16.86
C ASP A 34 -39.60 -9.35 -15.61
N GLY A 35 -39.27 -8.07 -15.72
CA GLY A 35 -39.38 -7.07 -14.64
C GLY A 35 -38.15 -6.94 -13.75
N SER A 36 -37.17 -7.82 -13.88
CA SER A 36 -35.92 -7.81 -13.11
C SER A 36 -34.76 -7.23 -13.91
N LEU A 37 -33.87 -6.48 -13.26
CA LEU A 37 -32.65 -5.96 -13.89
C LEU A 37 -31.65 -7.10 -14.09
N GLU A 38 -31.31 -7.41 -15.33
CA GLU A 38 -30.38 -8.49 -15.67
C GLU A 38 -28.99 -7.97 -16.04
N ASP A 39 -28.91 -6.80 -16.68
CA ASP A 39 -27.64 -6.23 -17.10
C ASP A 39 -27.68 -4.69 -17.16
N GLN A 40 -26.52 -4.06 -17.04
CA GLN A 40 -26.36 -2.62 -17.05
C GLN A 40 -24.95 -2.17 -17.46
N GLY A 41 -24.85 -0.95 -17.97
CA GLY A 41 -23.57 -0.33 -18.24
C GLY A 41 -23.65 1.17 -18.48
N ILE A 42 -22.51 1.75 -18.85
CA ILE A 42 -22.34 3.19 -19.08
C ILE A 42 -21.56 3.47 -20.38
N GLY A 43 -21.54 4.73 -20.81
CA GLY A 43 -20.73 5.18 -21.95
C GLY A 43 -21.31 4.89 -23.34
N LEU A 44 -22.50 4.29 -23.45
CA LEU A 44 -23.16 4.05 -24.73
C LEU A 44 -23.69 5.38 -25.30
N SER A 45 -23.10 5.85 -26.40
CA SER A 45 -23.54 7.05 -27.13
C SER A 45 -23.71 8.29 -26.21
N ASN A 46 -22.77 8.50 -25.29
CA ASN A 46 -22.81 9.58 -24.30
C ASN A 46 -22.92 10.97 -24.96
N ASN A 47 -23.76 11.85 -24.40
CA ASN A 47 -24.05 13.21 -24.88
C ASN A 47 -24.59 13.27 -26.33
N THR A 48 -25.25 12.22 -26.80
CA THR A 48 -25.92 12.21 -28.11
C THR A 48 -27.43 12.40 -27.97
N GLN A 49 -28.05 13.02 -28.98
CA GLN A 49 -29.51 13.15 -29.07
C GLN A 49 -30.02 12.32 -30.24
N ILE A 50 -31.14 11.61 -30.06
CA ILE A 50 -31.82 10.91 -31.14
C ILE A 50 -32.68 11.94 -31.89
N PRO A 51 -32.38 12.29 -33.16
CA PRO A 51 -33.16 13.24 -33.91
C PRO A 51 -34.52 12.65 -34.33
N GLY A 52 -35.55 13.49 -34.43
CA GLY A 52 -36.86 13.10 -34.97
C GLY A 52 -36.85 12.91 -36.49
N GLY A 53 -37.92 12.33 -37.03
CA GLY A 53 -38.11 12.15 -38.48
C GLY A 53 -37.53 10.85 -39.06
N GLY A 54 -37.05 9.94 -38.22
CA GLY A 54 -36.61 8.60 -38.61
C GLY A 54 -37.76 7.59 -38.78
N VAL A 55 -37.41 6.33 -39.07
CA VAL A 55 -38.33 5.19 -39.14
C VAL A 55 -37.93 4.14 -38.10
N LEU A 56 -38.91 3.54 -37.44
CA LEU A 56 -38.71 2.36 -36.58
C LEU A 56 -39.36 1.16 -37.24
N VAL A 57 -38.57 0.11 -37.47
CA VAL A 57 -39.02 -1.16 -38.05
C VAL A 57 -38.89 -2.25 -37.00
N LEU A 58 -39.92 -3.09 -36.89
CA LEU A 58 -39.90 -4.28 -36.03
C LEU A 58 -39.81 -5.54 -36.89
N GLY A 59 -38.99 -6.49 -36.45
CA GLY A 59 -38.90 -7.83 -37.02
C GLY A 59 -38.14 -7.96 -38.35
N GLN A 60 -37.47 -6.88 -38.79
CA GLN A 60 -36.59 -6.82 -39.95
C GLN A 60 -35.49 -5.77 -39.70
N GLU A 61 -34.34 -5.94 -40.34
CA GLU A 61 -33.27 -4.94 -40.35
C GLU A 61 -33.43 -3.97 -41.54
N GLN A 62 -33.07 -2.70 -41.33
CA GLN A 62 -32.90 -1.72 -42.42
C GLN A 62 -31.56 -0.99 -42.28
N ASP A 63 -30.73 -1.10 -43.32
CA ASP A 63 -29.46 -0.36 -43.41
C ASP A 63 -29.66 1.14 -43.66
N ARG A 64 -30.79 1.53 -44.26
CA ARG A 64 -31.14 2.91 -44.60
C ARG A 64 -32.65 3.12 -44.61
N ILE A 65 -33.09 4.34 -44.29
CA ILE A 65 -34.50 4.73 -44.29
C ILE A 65 -35.14 4.42 -45.65
N GLY A 66 -36.17 3.58 -45.66
CA GLY A 66 -36.88 3.18 -46.89
C GLY A 66 -36.13 2.17 -47.77
N GLY A 67 -35.06 1.55 -47.26
CA GLY A 67 -34.35 0.45 -47.92
C GLY A 67 -35.18 -0.84 -48.05
N GLY A 68 -34.58 -1.86 -48.68
CA GLY A 68 -35.18 -3.19 -48.80
C GLY A 68 -35.06 -4.02 -47.51
N PHE A 69 -35.65 -5.22 -47.53
CA PHE A 69 -35.65 -6.17 -46.42
C PHE A 69 -35.07 -7.52 -46.86
N ASN A 70 -34.38 -8.22 -45.94
CA ASN A 70 -33.83 -9.55 -46.18
C ASN A 70 -34.62 -10.60 -45.38
N ALA A 71 -35.22 -11.57 -46.08
CA ALA A 71 -35.99 -12.64 -45.44
C ALA A 71 -35.14 -13.50 -44.48
N ALA A 72 -33.82 -13.61 -44.69
CA ALA A 72 -32.93 -14.34 -43.79
C ALA A 72 -32.72 -13.64 -42.43
N GLU A 73 -33.00 -12.34 -42.35
CA GLU A 73 -32.86 -11.51 -41.14
C GLU A 73 -34.23 -11.24 -40.49
N SER A 74 -35.28 -11.93 -40.95
CA SER A 74 -36.61 -11.79 -40.35
C SER A 74 -36.63 -12.34 -38.92
N LEU A 75 -37.32 -11.63 -38.02
CA LEU A 75 -37.66 -12.19 -36.72
C LEU A 75 -38.54 -13.43 -36.89
N VAL A 76 -38.08 -14.55 -36.32
CA VAL A 76 -38.87 -15.78 -36.18
C VAL A 76 -39.40 -15.85 -34.75
N GLY A 77 -40.61 -15.35 -34.53
CA GLY A 77 -41.22 -15.32 -33.21
C GLY A 77 -42.47 -14.46 -33.15
N TYR A 78 -42.91 -14.17 -31.92
CA TYR A 78 -44.08 -13.34 -31.65
C TYR A 78 -43.66 -12.07 -30.90
N LEU A 79 -44.32 -10.96 -31.21
CA LEU A 79 -44.16 -9.68 -30.50
C LEU A 79 -45.53 -9.12 -30.16
N THR A 80 -45.63 -8.47 -29.01
CA THR A 80 -46.82 -7.72 -28.62
C THR A 80 -46.44 -6.58 -27.69
N GLN A 81 -47.32 -5.58 -27.54
CA GLN A 81 -47.16 -4.45 -26.62
C GLN A 81 -45.81 -3.72 -26.69
N VAL A 82 -45.23 -3.61 -27.88
CA VAL A 82 -44.03 -2.78 -28.10
C VAL A 82 -44.42 -1.31 -27.98
N ASN A 83 -43.79 -0.62 -27.03
CA ASN A 83 -44.00 0.78 -26.72
C ASN A 83 -42.62 1.46 -26.55
N LEU A 84 -42.56 2.75 -26.85
CA LEU A 84 -41.35 3.57 -26.73
C LEU A 84 -41.67 4.90 -26.02
N TRP A 85 -40.82 5.24 -25.07
CA TRP A 85 -40.93 6.47 -24.28
C TRP A 85 -39.71 7.37 -24.49
N ASN A 86 -39.87 8.66 -24.24
CA ASN A 86 -38.78 9.65 -24.29
C ASN A 86 -38.08 9.85 -22.94
N HIS A 87 -38.35 8.99 -21.97
CA HIS A 87 -37.80 9.01 -20.61
C HIS A 87 -37.63 7.57 -20.11
N ASN A 88 -36.79 7.40 -19.09
CA ASN A 88 -36.67 6.13 -18.39
C ASN A 88 -37.90 5.92 -17.48
N LEU A 89 -38.42 4.70 -17.44
CA LEU A 89 -39.59 4.32 -16.67
C LEU A 89 -39.24 4.05 -15.20
N GLY A 90 -38.03 3.56 -14.94
CA GLY A 90 -37.56 3.14 -13.63
C GLY A 90 -37.95 1.70 -13.28
N ASP A 91 -37.17 1.09 -12.39
CA ASP A 91 -37.28 -0.30 -11.97
C ASP A 91 -38.67 -0.70 -11.45
N GLU A 92 -39.27 0.11 -10.57
CA GLU A 92 -40.61 -0.15 -10.04
C GLU A 92 -41.67 -0.21 -11.14
N LYS A 93 -41.62 0.74 -12.09
CA LYS A 93 -42.57 0.81 -13.19
C LYS A 93 -42.36 -0.35 -14.16
N VAL A 94 -41.12 -0.68 -14.50
CA VAL A 94 -40.78 -1.81 -15.36
C VAL A 94 -41.27 -3.13 -14.75
N ASN A 95 -41.04 -3.35 -13.45
CA ASN A 95 -41.56 -4.52 -12.74
C ASN A 95 -43.10 -4.54 -12.73
N SER A 96 -43.76 -3.40 -12.54
CA SER A 96 -45.23 -3.32 -12.60
C SER A 96 -45.77 -3.67 -13.98
N LEU A 97 -45.11 -3.24 -15.07
CA LEU A 97 -45.50 -3.60 -16.44
C LEU A 97 -45.35 -5.09 -16.72
N ALA A 98 -44.35 -5.74 -16.12
CA ALA A 98 -44.11 -7.17 -16.27
C ALA A 98 -45.09 -8.03 -15.46
N THR A 99 -45.62 -7.55 -14.33
CA THR A 99 -46.39 -8.35 -13.36
C THR A 99 -47.86 -7.93 -13.20
N LEU A 100 -48.24 -6.69 -13.55
CA LEU A 100 -49.56 -6.13 -13.29
C LEU A 100 -50.27 -5.72 -14.59
N CYS A 101 -51.43 -6.32 -14.81
CA CYS A 101 -52.26 -6.04 -15.99
C CYS A 101 -52.83 -4.62 -16.05
N GLN A 102 -53.05 -4.00 -14.89
CA GLN A 102 -53.55 -2.62 -14.80
C GLN A 102 -52.43 -1.59 -15.02
N ALA A 103 -51.16 -2.00 -14.95
CA ALA A 103 -50.02 -1.09 -15.08
C ALA A 103 -49.66 -0.77 -16.53
N GLN A 104 -50.35 -1.40 -17.50
CA GLN A 104 -50.11 -1.25 -18.94
C GLN A 104 -50.33 0.19 -19.38
N GLU A 105 -49.27 0.81 -19.89
CA GLU A 105 -49.25 2.18 -20.38
C GLU A 105 -48.82 2.23 -21.84
N GLU A 106 -49.30 3.24 -22.56
CA GLU A 106 -48.91 3.49 -23.94
C GLU A 106 -47.65 4.36 -24.00
N GLY A 107 -46.74 4.01 -24.91
CA GLY A 107 -45.56 4.82 -25.19
C GLY A 107 -45.92 6.18 -25.76
N ASN A 108 -45.31 7.25 -25.24
CA ASN A 108 -45.56 8.61 -25.71
C ASN A 108 -44.80 8.97 -27.00
N VAL A 109 -43.77 8.20 -27.37
CA VAL A 109 -43.06 8.35 -28.65
C VAL A 109 -43.70 7.44 -29.69
N ILE A 110 -43.83 6.15 -29.38
CA ILE A 110 -44.53 5.16 -30.21
C ILE A 110 -45.32 4.24 -29.29
N ASN A 111 -46.58 3.97 -29.64
CA ASN A 111 -47.41 3.00 -28.94
C ASN A 111 -47.73 1.78 -29.81
N TRP A 112 -48.12 0.67 -29.18
CA TRP A 112 -48.44 -0.57 -29.88
C TRP A 112 -49.57 -0.44 -30.91
N GLY A 113 -50.48 0.52 -30.72
CA GLY A 113 -51.54 0.84 -31.68
C GLY A 113 -51.00 1.27 -33.05
N GLN A 114 -49.92 2.04 -33.07
CA GLN A 114 -49.34 2.60 -34.30
C GLN A 114 -48.67 1.52 -35.19
N PHE A 115 -48.14 0.44 -34.61
CA PHE A 115 -47.59 -0.66 -35.40
C PHE A 115 -48.66 -1.48 -36.11
N ARG A 116 -49.89 -1.53 -35.56
CA ARG A 116 -50.98 -2.34 -36.11
C ARG A 116 -51.50 -1.83 -37.46
N SER A 117 -51.37 -0.53 -37.75
CA SER A 117 -51.76 0.06 -39.03
C SER A 117 -50.66 0.00 -40.09
N GLY A 118 -49.41 -0.24 -39.70
CA GLY A 118 -48.22 -0.25 -40.57
C GLY A 118 -47.69 -1.63 -40.95
N VAL A 119 -48.45 -2.71 -40.73
CA VAL A 119 -47.99 -4.10 -40.97
C VAL A 119 -47.81 -4.35 -42.46
N GLN A 120 -46.61 -4.80 -42.85
CA GLN A 120 -46.24 -5.15 -44.22
C GLN A 120 -45.65 -6.57 -44.26
N GLY A 121 -45.88 -7.31 -45.35
CA GLY A 121 -45.36 -8.67 -45.55
C GLY A 121 -46.26 -9.78 -44.97
N LYS A 122 -45.68 -10.97 -44.74
CA LYS A 122 -46.38 -12.18 -44.29
C LYS A 122 -46.42 -12.27 -42.75
N VAL A 123 -47.19 -11.39 -42.12
CA VAL A 123 -47.34 -11.34 -40.65
C VAL A 123 -48.71 -11.86 -40.23
N GLN A 124 -48.76 -12.72 -39.20
CA GLN A 124 -50.01 -13.16 -38.59
C GLN A 124 -50.36 -12.26 -37.41
N VAL A 125 -51.51 -11.58 -37.50
CA VAL A 125 -52.01 -10.72 -36.41
C VAL A 125 -53.01 -11.50 -35.57
N GLY A 126 -52.64 -11.82 -34.33
CA GLY A 126 -53.48 -12.52 -33.36
C GLY A 126 -54.00 -11.61 -32.24
N ARG A 127 -54.93 -12.13 -31.42
CA ARG A 127 -55.30 -11.48 -30.15
C ARG A 127 -54.23 -11.76 -29.09
N PRO A 128 -53.82 -10.76 -28.29
CA PRO A 128 -52.84 -10.98 -27.24
C PRO A 128 -53.35 -12.00 -26.22
N THR A 129 -52.44 -12.84 -25.74
CA THR A 129 -52.65 -13.80 -24.66
C THR A 129 -52.31 -13.21 -23.29
N LEU A 130 -51.85 -11.95 -23.26
CA LEU A 130 -51.54 -11.25 -22.03
C LEU A 130 -52.77 -11.13 -21.13
N CYS A 131 -52.54 -11.17 -19.83
CA CYS A 131 -53.51 -10.90 -18.78
C CYS A 131 -54.69 -11.88 -18.73
N ARG A 132 -54.48 -13.12 -19.19
CA ARG A 132 -55.49 -14.20 -19.11
C ARG A 132 -55.40 -15.05 -17.84
N GLY A 133 -54.55 -14.64 -16.89
CA GLY A 133 -54.21 -15.43 -15.71
C GLY A 133 -53.00 -16.32 -15.95
N CYS A 134 -52.61 -17.02 -14.89
CA CYS A 134 -51.34 -17.73 -14.82
C CYS A 134 -51.50 -19.20 -15.16
N ASN A 135 -50.47 -19.78 -15.75
CA ASN A 135 -50.39 -21.21 -15.99
C ASN A 135 -50.50 -21.97 -14.66
N SER A 136 -51.31 -23.04 -14.65
CA SER A 136 -51.48 -23.87 -13.46
C SER A 136 -50.13 -24.47 -13.04
N LEU A 137 -49.84 -24.40 -11.74
CA LEU A 137 -48.62 -24.94 -11.19
C LEU A 137 -48.69 -26.46 -11.12
N SER A 138 -47.63 -27.12 -11.58
CA SER A 138 -47.46 -28.57 -11.44
C SER A 138 -47.15 -28.95 -9.99
N THR A 139 -47.65 -30.09 -9.54
CA THR A 139 -47.22 -30.68 -8.26
C THR A 139 -45.74 -31.08 -8.35
N LEU A 140 -44.97 -30.72 -7.32
CA LEU A 140 -43.55 -31.03 -7.22
C LEU A 140 -43.32 -31.94 -6.01
N PRO A 141 -42.40 -32.91 -6.10
CA PRO A 141 -42.07 -33.75 -4.96
C PRO A 141 -41.42 -32.93 -3.85
N PHE A 142 -41.72 -33.29 -2.60
CA PHE A 142 -41.12 -32.71 -1.39
C PHE A 142 -41.30 -31.19 -1.26
N THR A 143 -42.39 -30.67 -1.82
CA THR A 143 -42.68 -29.24 -1.91
C THR A 143 -44.17 -29.01 -1.68
N SER A 144 -44.52 -28.06 -0.82
CA SER A 144 -45.85 -27.46 -0.76
C SER A 144 -45.89 -26.15 -1.53
N ILE A 145 -47.02 -25.87 -2.18
CA ILE A 145 -47.22 -24.67 -2.99
C ILE A 145 -48.49 -23.98 -2.50
N GLU A 146 -48.36 -22.72 -2.11
CA GLU A 146 -49.46 -21.85 -1.74
C GLU A 146 -49.58 -20.73 -2.77
N VAL A 147 -50.78 -20.50 -3.30
CA VAL A 147 -51.04 -19.41 -4.25
C VAL A 147 -51.85 -18.34 -3.55
N SER A 148 -51.45 -17.08 -3.71
CA SER A 148 -52.16 -15.93 -3.14
C SER A 148 -53.61 -15.86 -3.62
N LEU A 149 -54.48 -15.20 -2.85
CA LEU A 149 -55.89 -15.01 -3.21
C LEU A 149 -56.08 -14.31 -4.56
N SER A 150 -55.15 -13.42 -4.93
CA SER A 150 -55.10 -12.73 -6.22
C SER A 150 -54.58 -13.61 -7.37
N GLY A 151 -54.08 -14.81 -7.09
CA GLY A 151 -53.56 -15.75 -8.09
C GLY A 151 -52.24 -15.34 -8.73
N ASN A 152 -51.58 -14.29 -8.23
CA ASN A 152 -50.42 -13.66 -8.85
C ASN A 152 -49.09 -13.93 -8.14
N ILE A 153 -49.12 -14.53 -6.95
CA ILE A 153 -47.93 -14.91 -6.18
C ILE A 153 -48.07 -16.37 -5.80
N ALA A 154 -47.04 -17.15 -6.04
CA ALA A 154 -46.92 -18.54 -5.62
C ALA A 154 -45.74 -18.69 -4.68
N THR A 155 -46.01 -19.16 -3.48
CA THR A 155 -45.02 -19.43 -2.44
C THR A 155 -44.74 -20.92 -2.40
N TYR A 156 -43.53 -21.30 -2.76
CA TYR A 156 -43.01 -22.66 -2.71
C TYR A 156 -42.33 -22.87 -1.37
N THR A 157 -42.65 -23.95 -0.67
CA THR A 157 -42.00 -24.33 0.58
C THR A 157 -41.51 -25.77 0.47
N CYS A 158 -40.20 -25.99 0.66
CA CYS A 158 -39.67 -27.35 0.74
C CYS A 158 -40.11 -28.05 2.04
N ASP A 159 -40.40 -29.34 1.95
CA ASP A 159 -40.70 -30.17 3.12
C ASP A 159 -39.52 -30.19 4.11
N PRO A 160 -39.76 -30.42 5.43
CA PRO A 160 -38.69 -30.55 6.41
C PRO A 160 -37.63 -31.57 6.00
N GLY A 161 -36.35 -31.16 6.03
CA GLY A 161 -35.23 -31.99 5.57
C GLY A 161 -34.91 -31.87 4.08
N TYR A 162 -35.61 -31.01 3.35
CA TYR A 162 -35.31 -30.63 1.98
C TYR A 162 -34.92 -29.15 1.87
N SER A 163 -34.20 -28.81 0.81
CA SER A 163 -33.79 -27.43 0.47
C SER A 163 -33.69 -27.27 -1.04
N PHE A 164 -33.80 -26.03 -1.53
CA PHE A 164 -33.72 -25.75 -2.96
C PHE A 164 -32.32 -26.05 -3.52
N LYS A 165 -32.28 -26.72 -4.67
CA LYS A 165 -31.06 -26.94 -5.44
C LYS A 165 -30.83 -25.72 -6.35
N TYR A 166 -29.64 -25.12 -6.33
CA TYR A 166 -29.18 -24.02 -7.21
C TYR A 166 -29.62 -22.58 -6.89
N PHE A 167 -30.25 -22.31 -5.74
CA PHE A 167 -30.58 -20.94 -5.32
C PHE A 167 -29.59 -20.44 -4.26
N ILE A 168 -29.39 -19.12 -4.22
CA ILE A 168 -28.20 -18.38 -3.74
C ILE A 168 -27.80 -18.64 -2.27
N SER A 169 -28.67 -19.26 -1.46
CA SER A 169 -28.31 -19.75 -0.13
C SER A 169 -28.81 -21.18 0.10
N SER A 170 -27.94 -22.04 0.63
CA SER A 170 -28.25 -23.43 1.00
C SER A 170 -29.26 -23.56 2.15
N GLU A 171 -29.75 -22.44 2.68
CA GLU A 171 -30.64 -22.37 3.84
C GLU A 171 -32.09 -22.04 3.49
N ALA A 172 -32.34 -21.40 2.34
CA ALA A 172 -33.69 -21.00 1.95
C ALA A 172 -34.61 -22.21 1.72
N THR A 173 -35.71 -22.26 2.48
CA THR A 173 -36.78 -23.27 2.34
C THR A 173 -38.03 -22.73 1.69
N THR A 174 -38.14 -21.41 1.56
CA THR A 174 -39.29 -20.73 0.96
C THR A 174 -38.84 -19.87 -0.22
N LEU A 175 -39.58 -19.91 -1.32
CA LEU A 175 -39.34 -19.11 -2.52
C LEU A 175 -40.66 -18.61 -3.08
N GLU A 176 -40.76 -17.30 -3.30
CA GLU A 176 -41.91 -16.70 -3.96
C GLU A 176 -41.62 -16.53 -5.46
N ARG A 177 -42.64 -16.77 -6.27
CA ARG A 177 -42.65 -16.47 -7.71
C ARG A 177 -43.87 -15.65 -8.03
N LYS A 178 -43.68 -14.58 -8.78
CA LYS A 178 -44.75 -13.75 -9.33
C LYS A 178 -45.17 -14.25 -10.69
N CYS A 179 -46.45 -14.10 -10.97
CA CYS A 179 -47.02 -14.34 -12.27
C CYS A 179 -46.82 -13.11 -13.16
N LEU A 180 -46.31 -13.36 -14.36
CA LEU A 180 -46.06 -12.34 -15.36
C LEU A 180 -47.30 -12.09 -16.20
N VAL A 181 -47.37 -10.91 -16.82
CA VAL A 181 -48.52 -10.51 -17.66
C VAL A 181 -48.75 -11.43 -18.85
N HIS A 182 -47.77 -12.23 -19.28
CA HIS A 182 -47.94 -13.24 -20.34
C HIS A 182 -48.42 -14.61 -19.84
N GLY A 183 -48.62 -14.79 -18.53
CA GLY A 183 -49.18 -15.99 -17.92
C GLY A 183 -48.15 -17.00 -17.41
N ASP A 184 -46.86 -16.77 -17.64
CA ASP A 184 -45.79 -17.59 -17.05
C ASP A 184 -45.37 -17.07 -15.68
N TRP A 185 -44.76 -17.95 -14.89
CA TRP A 185 -44.21 -17.61 -13.59
C TRP A 185 -42.76 -17.17 -13.74
N GLU A 186 -42.37 -16.11 -13.05
CA GLU A 186 -41.01 -15.56 -13.10
C GLU A 186 -39.96 -16.62 -12.73
N GLY A 187 -38.77 -16.52 -13.33
CA GLY A 187 -37.65 -17.40 -13.05
C GLY A 187 -37.90 -18.88 -13.34
N LYS A 188 -37.01 -19.74 -12.83
CA LYS A 188 -37.09 -21.20 -13.02
C LYS A 188 -37.90 -21.85 -11.92
N THR A 189 -38.64 -22.91 -12.26
CA THR A 189 -39.35 -23.72 -11.28
C THR A 189 -38.37 -24.33 -10.26
N PRO A 190 -38.57 -24.11 -8.95
CA PRO A 190 -37.65 -24.58 -7.94
C PRO A 190 -37.72 -26.09 -7.76
N ILE A 191 -36.60 -26.71 -7.39
CA ILE A 191 -36.51 -28.16 -7.14
C ILE A 191 -35.98 -28.37 -5.72
N CYS A 192 -36.79 -28.99 -4.86
CA CYS A 192 -36.39 -29.39 -3.51
C CYS A 192 -35.60 -30.70 -3.56
N SER A 193 -34.48 -30.73 -2.83
CA SER A 193 -33.60 -31.89 -2.72
C SER A 193 -33.24 -32.14 -1.24
N LYS A 194 -32.88 -33.38 -0.90
CA LYS A 194 -32.54 -33.73 0.49
C LYS A 194 -31.38 -32.85 0.98
N ARG A 195 -31.54 -32.30 2.18
CA ARG A 195 -30.45 -31.60 2.89
C ARG A 195 -29.32 -32.57 3.18
N SER A 196 -28.10 -32.08 3.08
CA SER A 196 -26.90 -32.81 3.50
C SER A 196 -26.55 -32.41 4.94
N CYS A 197 -26.29 -33.39 5.80
CA CYS A 197 -25.74 -33.14 7.13
C CYS A 197 -24.23 -32.89 7.13
N GLY A 198 -23.61 -32.88 5.95
CA GLY A 198 -22.18 -32.71 5.80
C GLY A 198 -21.39 -33.90 6.32
N PHE A 199 -20.06 -33.76 6.27
CA PHE A 199 -19.14 -34.77 6.74
C PHE A 199 -19.33 -35.01 8.25
N PRO A 200 -19.59 -36.26 8.71
CA PRO A 200 -19.95 -36.55 10.10
C PRO A 200 -18.82 -36.39 11.14
N GLY A 201 -17.60 -36.09 10.68
CA GLY A 201 -16.37 -36.11 11.47
C GLY A 201 -15.61 -37.42 11.32
N TYR A 202 -14.36 -37.44 11.77
CA TYR A 202 -13.53 -38.66 11.80
C TYR A 202 -13.74 -39.41 13.12
N LEU A 203 -13.72 -40.75 13.07
CA LEU A 203 -13.74 -41.61 14.25
C LEU A 203 -12.32 -42.15 14.51
N HIS A 204 -11.69 -41.69 15.59
CA HIS A 204 -10.36 -42.14 15.96
C HIS A 204 -10.34 -43.63 16.37
N ALA A 205 -9.31 -44.38 15.97
CA ALA A 205 -9.19 -45.83 16.20
C ALA A 205 -10.43 -46.62 15.76
N GLY A 206 -11.07 -46.19 14.68
CA GLY A 206 -12.31 -46.74 14.16
C GLY A 206 -12.57 -46.32 12.71
N TRP A 207 -13.72 -46.72 12.19
CA TRP A 207 -14.20 -46.32 10.86
C TRP A 207 -15.72 -46.11 10.88
N ILE A 208 -16.19 -45.32 9.91
CA ILE A 208 -17.60 -45.00 9.72
C ILE A 208 -18.07 -45.66 8.42
N VAL A 209 -19.21 -46.34 8.47
CA VAL A 209 -19.85 -46.96 7.31
C VAL A 209 -21.21 -46.33 7.09
N GLY A 210 -21.54 -45.95 5.86
CA GLY A 210 -22.85 -45.42 5.53
C GLY A 210 -23.07 -45.23 4.04
N GLN A 211 -24.33 -45.06 3.63
CA GLN A 211 -24.71 -44.96 2.23
C GLN A 211 -24.51 -43.54 1.66
N SER A 212 -24.87 -42.50 2.40
CA SER A 212 -24.59 -41.09 2.11
C SER A 212 -24.93 -40.19 3.31
N TYR A 213 -24.68 -38.88 3.19
CA TYR A 213 -24.86 -37.90 4.26
C TYR A 213 -26.16 -37.08 4.14
N LEU A 214 -27.15 -37.62 3.43
CA LEU A 214 -28.42 -36.94 3.15
C LEU A 214 -29.48 -37.22 4.22
N TYR A 215 -30.45 -36.31 4.34
CA TYR A 215 -31.59 -36.45 5.26
C TYR A 215 -32.22 -37.85 5.25
N GLN A 216 -32.47 -38.36 6.47
CA GLN A 216 -32.95 -39.71 6.80
C GLN A 216 -31.95 -40.85 6.62
N ASN A 217 -30.77 -40.60 6.05
CA ASN A 217 -29.75 -41.64 5.98
C ASN A 217 -28.98 -41.74 7.29
N SER A 218 -28.54 -42.96 7.58
CA SER A 218 -27.80 -43.29 8.79
C SER A 218 -26.39 -43.76 8.48
N ILE A 219 -25.50 -43.49 9.43
CA ILE A 219 -24.11 -43.96 9.44
C ILE A 219 -23.90 -44.78 10.70
N GLU A 220 -23.04 -45.79 10.60
CA GLU A 220 -22.64 -46.66 11.70
C GLU A 220 -21.15 -46.51 12.01
N HIS A 221 -20.81 -46.56 13.29
CA HIS A 221 -19.47 -46.40 13.82
C HIS A 221 -18.92 -47.74 14.29
N TYR A 222 -17.66 -48.01 13.96
CA TYR A 222 -16.97 -49.25 14.29
C TYR A 222 -15.60 -48.94 14.86
N CYS A 223 -15.17 -49.68 15.88
CA CYS A 223 -13.84 -49.55 16.45
C CYS A 223 -12.89 -50.65 15.93
N GLN A 224 -11.61 -50.30 15.87
CA GLN A 224 -10.54 -51.23 15.58
C GLN A 224 -10.40 -52.29 16.69
N SER A 225 -9.84 -53.45 16.35
CA SER A 225 -9.63 -54.55 17.30
C SER A 225 -8.87 -54.06 18.54
N GLY A 226 -9.38 -54.41 19.73
CA GLY A 226 -8.84 -53.96 21.02
C GLY A 226 -9.39 -52.62 21.54
N TYR A 227 -10.34 -51.99 20.84
CA TYR A 227 -11.06 -50.80 21.29
C TYR A 227 -12.56 -51.11 21.43
N ARG A 228 -13.22 -50.48 22.41
CA ARG A 228 -14.68 -50.55 22.61
C ARG A 228 -15.33 -49.23 22.17
N LEU A 229 -16.48 -49.32 21.51
CA LEU A 229 -17.26 -48.13 21.16
C LEU A 229 -18.01 -47.60 22.40
N VAL A 230 -17.87 -46.30 22.66
CA VAL A 230 -18.56 -45.58 23.73
C VAL A 230 -19.37 -44.44 23.11
N GLY A 231 -20.69 -44.52 23.26
CA GLY A 231 -21.66 -43.63 22.61
C GLY A 231 -22.57 -44.39 21.65
N ASP A 232 -23.40 -43.64 20.90
CA ASP A 232 -24.37 -44.24 19.98
C ASP A 232 -23.68 -44.82 18.74
N LYS A 233 -23.91 -46.11 18.47
CA LYS A 233 -23.36 -46.78 17.28
C LYS A 233 -23.82 -46.14 15.98
N MET A 234 -25.08 -45.68 15.94
CA MET A 234 -25.73 -45.19 14.73
C MET A 234 -26.13 -43.73 14.88
N ARG A 235 -25.81 -42.92 13.87
CA ARG A 235 -26.25 -41.52 13.78
C ARG A 235 -27.04 -41.32 12.50
N THR A 236 -28.12 -40.55 12.57
CA THR A 236 -29.04 -40.31 11.46
C THR A 236 -29.06 -38.83 11.11
N CYS A 237 -29.05 -38.50 9.82
CA CYS A 237 -29.12 -37.13 9.36
C CYS A 237 -30.54 -36.56 9.56
N LEU A 238 -30.65 -35.50 10.37
CA LEU A 238 -31.90 -34.87 10.78
C LEU A 238 -32.36 -33.80 9.78
N ALA A 239 -33.63 -33.39 9.89
CA ALA A 239 -34.26 -32.44 8.98
C ALA A 239 -33.62 -31.04 9.00
N ASN A 240 -32.96 -30.67 10.09
CA ASN A 240 -32.24 -29.41 10.25
C ASN A 240 -30.84 -29.43 9.60
N GLY A 241 -30.41 -30.54 9.00
CA GLY A 241 -29.06 -30.68 8.45
C GLY A 241 -27.98 -30.99 9.48
N THR A 242 -28.34 -31.50 10.67
CA THR A 242 -27.35 -31.98 11.65
C THR A 242 -27.47 -33.49 11.86
N TRP A 243 -26.37 -34.15 12.17
CA TRP A 243 -26.39 -35.54 12.62
C TRP A 243 -27.03 -35.68 14.00
N SER A 244 -27.81 -36.73 14.22
CA SER A 244 -28.35 -37.05 15.54
C SER A 244 -27.22 -37.38 16.51
N GLY A 245 -27.31 -36.86 17.74
CA GLY A 245 -26.35 -37.15 18.82
C GLY A 245 -24.91 -36.68 18.54
N GLY A 246 -24.02 -36.96 19.50
CA GLY A 246 -22.60 -36.69 19.40
C GLY A 246 -21.84 -37.76 18.59
N ILE A 247 -20.61 -37.44 18.18
CA ILE A 247 -19.69 -38.42 17.59
C ILE A 247 -19.28 -39.41 18.71
N PRO A 248 -19.46 -40.74 18.55
CA PRO A 248 -19.02 -41.71 19.54
C PRO A 248 -17.48 -41.81 19.57
N SER A 249 -16.92 -42.43 20.62
CA SER A 249 -15.47 -42.59 20.78
C SER A 249 -15.07 -44.07 20.90
N CYS A 250 -13.88 -44.41 20.41
CA CYS A 250 -13.29 -45.73 20.59
C CYS A 250 -12.27 -45.70 21.72
N GLN A 251 -12.53 -46.41 22.81
CA GLN A 251 -11.70 -46.41 24.02
C GLN A 251 -10.98 -47.76 24.24
N ARG A 252 -9.73 -47.73 24.71
CA ARG A 252 -8.97 -48.93 25.13
C ARG A 252 -8.87 -48.95 26.65
N GLY A 253 -9.34 -50.03 27.27
CA GLY A 253 -9.73 -50.08 28.69
C GLY A 253 -8.65 -49.99 29.77
N ASP A 254 -7.42 -49.56 29.51
CA ASP A 254 -6.34 -49.62 30.52
C ASP A 254 -5.48 -48.35 30.73
N CYS A 255 -5.44 -47.34 29.85
CA CYS A 255 -4.73 -46.07 30.08
C CYS A 255 -5.74 -44.90 30.05
N GLN A 256 -5.46 -43.80 30.77
CA GLN A 256 -6.34 -42.62 30.81
C GLN A 256 -6.55 -42.04 29.40
N ASP A 257 -7.79 -41.64 29.08
CA ASP A 257 -8.14 -41.08 27.78
C ASP A 257 -7.30 -39.83 27.46
N ILE A 258 -6.72 -39.77 26.25
CA ILE A 258 -6.07 -38.59 25.69
C ILE A 258 -6.88 -38.11 24.50
N TYR A 259 -7.13 -36.79 24.48
CA TYR A 259 -7.80 -36.11 23.39
C TYR A 259 -6.78 -35.52 22.43
N MET A 260 -7.17 -35.42 21.17
CA MET A 260 -6.37 -34.73 20.15
C MET A 260 -6.11 -33.28 20.61
N PRO A 261 -4.86 -32.80 20.58
CA PRO A 261 -4.55 -31.43 20.92
C PRO A 261 -5.24 -30.47 19.94
N GLU A 262 -5.74 -29.35 20.45
CA GLU A 262 -6.31 -28.28 19.61
C GLU A 262 -5.24 -27.79 18.62
N ASN A 263 -5.58 -27.73 17.33
CA ASN A 263 -4.63 -27.43 16.25
C ASN A 263 -3.47 -28.42 16.10
N GLY A 264 -3.68 -29.70 16.44
CA GLY A 264 -2.73 -30.77 16.18
C GLY A 264 -3.38 -32.08 15.75
N MET A 265 -2.52 -33.00 15.32
CA MET A 265 -2.80 -34.34 14.87
C MET A 265 -2.18 -35.33 15.86
N MET A 266 -2.80 -36.51 15.97
CA MET A 266 -2.35 -37.59 16.83
C MET A 266 -2.54 -38.92 16.08
N TRP A 267 -1.53 -39.77 16.08
CA TRP A 267 -1.60 -41.15 15.57
C TRP A 267 -0.89 -42.11 16.52
N GLY A 268 -1.11 -43.42 16.34
CA GLY A 268 -0.51 -44.42 17.20
C GLY A 268 -0.17 -45.73 16.49
N ASN A 269 0.83 -46.43 17.02
CA ASN A 269 1.25 -47.75 16.56
C ASN A 269 1.06 -48.78 17.69
N THR A 270 0.49 -49.94 17.34
CA THR A 270 0.18 -51.05 18.25
C THR A 270 1.38 -51.95 18.56
N ASP A 271 2.45 -51.88 17.78
CA ASP A 271 3.44 -52.97 17.72
C ASP A 271 4.53 -52.84 18.81
N ASP A 272 4.72 -51.64 19.39
CA ASP A 272 5.72 -51.35 20.44
C ASP A 272 5.11 -50.58 21.62
N GLY A 273 4.40 -51.28 22.52
CA GLY A 273 4.03 -50.72 23.84
C GLY A 273 3.05 -49.54 23.81
N PHE A 274 2.25 -49.38 22.75
CA PHE A 274 1.30 -48.27 22.57
C PHE A 274 1.99 -46.89 22.58
N ARG A 275 2.66 -46.59 21.47
CA ARG A 275 3.27 -45.31 21.15
C ARG A 275 2.24 -44.40 20.47
N LEU A 276 2.00 -43.22 21.04
CA LEU A 276 1.28 -42.12 20.40
C LEU A 276 2.28 -41.07 19.94
N GLU A 277 2.07 -40.57 18.73
CA GLU A 277 2.85 -39.51 18.09
C GLU A 277 1.94 -38.33 17.82
N PHE A 278 2.49 -37.13 17.96
CA PHE A 278 1.78 -35.88 17.80
C PHE A 278 2.52 -34.98 16.82
N GLU A 279 1.75 -34.25 16.02
CA GLU A 279 2.25 -33.22 15.11
C GLU A 279 1.28 -32.05 15.12
N CYS A 280 1.79 -30.83 15.12
CA CYS A 280 0.93 -29.66 15.09
C CYS A 280 0.55 -29.28 13.66
N ASN A 281 -0.65 -28.73 13.47
CA ASN A 281 -1.09 -28.21 12.19
C ASN A 281 -0.19 -27.06 11.74
N GLN A 282 -0.18 -26.77 10.43
CA GLN A 282 0.59 -25.66 9.87
C GLN A 282 0.29 -24.34 10.60
N GLY A 283 1.34 -23.64 11.06
CA GLY A 283 1.22 -22.40 11.85
C GLY A 283 1.28 -22.59 13.37
N TYR A 284 1.42 -23.82 13.86
CA TYR A 284 1.51 -24.15 15.29
C TYR A 284 2.78 -24.97 15.59
N GLU A 285 3.36 -24.75 16.77
CA GLU A 285 4.54 -25.45 17.28
C GLU A 285 4.17 -26.38 18.45
N LEU A 286 4.81 -27.55 18.49
CA LEU A 286 4.57 -28.58 19.50
C LEU A 286 5.32 -28.24 20.79
N HIS A 287 4.58 -27.96 21.85
CA HIS A 287 5.10 -27.77 23.20
C HIS A 287 4.82 -29.00 24.06
N GLY A 288 5.84 -29.82 24.29
CA GLY A 288 5.76 -31.05 25.07
C GLY A 288 6.57 -32.16 24.43
N ASN A 289 6.16 -33.41 24.67
CA ASN A 289 6.73 -34.56 23.97
C ASN A 289 5.93 -34.84 22.70
N ASP A 290 6.63 -34.94 21.57
CA ASP A 290 6.07 -35.37 20.28
C ASP A 290 5.65 -36.85 20.30
N VAL A 291 6.12 -37.60 21.31
CA VAL A 291 5.85 -39.03 21.49
C VAL A 291 5.57 -39.34 22.96
N ILE A 292 4.49 -40.07 23.22
CA ILE A 292 4.20 -40.66 24.54
C ILE A 292 3.88 -42.14 24.43
N THR A 293 4.16 -42.91 25.46
CA THR A 293 3.95 -44.37 25.48
C THR A 293 3.15 -44.78 26.70
N CYS A 294 2.18 -45.68 26.55
CA CYS A 294 1.40 -46.21 27.67
C CYS A 294 2.25 -47.25 28.43
N LEU A 295 2.58 -46.93 29.68
CA LEU A 295 3.45 -47.75 30.52
C LEU A 295 2.67 -48.93 31.13
N SER A 296 3.38 -49.97 31.59
CA SER A 296 2.78 -51.16 32.21
C SER A 296 1.98 -50.89 33.50
N ASN A 297 2.22 -49.73 34.13
CA ASN A 297 1.50 -49.25 35.31
C ASN A 297 0.21 -48.49 34.97
N LYS A 298 -0.24 -48.52 33.70
CA LYS A 298 -1.50 -47.89 33.23
C LYS A 298 -1.47 -46.36 33.19
N THR A 299 -0.28 -45.75 33.15
CA THR A 299 -0.10 -44.29 32.98
C THR A 299 0.71 -43.96 31.73
N TRP A 300 0.50 -42.76 31.16
CA TRP A 300 1.31 -42.28 30.05
C TRP A 300 2.71 -41.88 30.51
N SER A 301 3.72 -42.09 29.66
CA SER A 301 5.11 -41.72 29.94
C SER A 301 5.30 -40.21 30.18
N HIS A 302 4.47 -39.38 29.53
CA HIS A 302 4.45 -37.92 29.66
C HIS A 302 3.02 -37.41 29.49
N GLU A 303 2.79 -36.15 29.88
CA GLU A 303 1.54 -35.44 29.58
C GLU A 303 1.41 -35.14 28.07
N PRO A 304 0.18 -35.05 27.52
CA PRO A 304 -0.04 -34.71 26.12
C PRO A 304 0.53 -33.32 25.76
N PRO A 305 1.13 -33.16 24.56
CA PRO A 305 1.67 -31.87 24.14
C PRO A 305 0.56 -30.87 23.80
N LYS A 306 0.91 -29.58 23.75
CA LYS A 306 0.03 -28.50 23.29
C LYS A 306 0.57 -27.92 21.99
N CYS A 307 -0.32 -27.65 21.03
CA CYS A 307 0.03 -26.93 19.82
C CYS A 307 -0.24 -25.44 20.03
N LEU A 308 0.82 -24.65 20.16
CA LEU A 308 0.72 -23.21 20.36
C LEU A 308 1.02 -22.48 19.05
N PRO A 309 0.33 -21.36 18.76
CA PRO A 309 0.56 -20.63 17.52
C PRO A 309 2.02 -20.14 17.44
N ILE A 310 2.67 -20.37 16.29
CA ILE A 310 4.01 -19.85 16.02
C ILE A 310 3.94 -18.32 16.05
N SER A 311 4.81 -17.71 16.84
CA SER A 311 4.88 -16.26 16.93
C SER A 311 6.33 -15.78 16.94
N CYS A 312 6.62 -14.76 16.13
CA CYS A 312 7.93 -14.14 16.09
C CYS A 312 8.01 -13.06 17.16
N LYS A 313 9.01 -13.15 18.06
CA LYS A 313 9.27 -12.10 19.05
C LYS A 313 10.17 -11.04 18.45
N TYR A 314 9.81 -9.77 18.61
CA TYR A 314 10.69 -8.64 18.34
C TYR A 314 10.66 -7.68 19.53
N THR A 315 11.79 -7.60 20.24
CA THR A 315 12.00 -6.60 21.29
C THR A 315 12.64 -5.37 20.68
N ASN A 316 11.98 -4.22 20.77
CA ASN A 316 12.55 -2.94 20.36
C ASN A 316 13.82 -2.69 21.21
N ASN A 317 15.00 -2.86 20.62
CA ASN A 317 16.25 -2.77 21.36
C ASN A 317 16.68 -1.31 21.62
N GLY A 318 15.91 -0.31 21.16
CA GLY A 318 15.92 1.11 21.58
C GLY A 318 17.22 1.91 21.39
N THR A 319 18.34 1.23 21.14
CA THR A 319 19.69 1.78 21.13
C THR A 319 20.27 1.84 19.72
N VAL A 320 19.68 1.10 18.77
CA VAL A 320 20.23 0.90 17.42
C VAL A 320 19.18 1.01 16.31
N ALA A 321 17.94 0.55 16.51
CA ALA A 321 16.84 0.60 15.53
C ALA A 321 15.46 0.75 16.20
N THR A 322 14.49 1.32 15.47
CA THR A 322 13.12 1.63 15.93
C THR A 322 12.08 1.00 15.02
N LEU A 323 11.00 0.47 15.59
CA LEU A 323 9.85 -0.05 14.83
C LEU A 323 8.94 1.10 14.37
N LEU A 324 8.68 1.20 13.06
CA LEU A 324 7.83 2.25 12.47
C LEU A 324 6.37 1.84 12.31
N ALA A 325 6.10 0.59 11.90
CA ALA A 325 4.75 0.07 11.67
C ALA A 325 4.70 -1.46 11.67
N GLY A 326 3.59 -2.00 12.20
CA GLY A 326 3.20 -3.42 12.12
C GLY A 326 1.73 -3.60 12.55
N PRO A 327 1.03 -4.66 12.10
CA PRO A 327 -0.35 -4.92 12.51
C PRO A 327 -0.44 -5.25 14.01
N GLY A 328 -1.50 -4.76 14.64
CA GLY A 328 -1.93 -4.92 16.04
C GLY A 328 -0.99 -5.68 17.00
N VAL A 329 -0.38 -4.93 17.92
CA VAL A 329 0.44 -5.46 19.03
C VAL A 329 -0.36 -6.48 19.84
N ILE A 330 0.16 -7.70 19.95
CA ILE A 330 -0.12 -8.59 21.07
C ILE A 330 0.90 -8.26 22.17
N GLU A 331 0.46 -8.22 23.42
CA GLU A 331 1.26 -7.90 24.59
C GLU A 331 2.69 -8.51 24.51
N SER A 332 3.71 -7.69 24.80
CA SER A 332 5.13 -8.07 24.83
C SER A 332 5.85 -8.34 23.49
N GLY A 333 5.34 -7.85 22.35
CA GLY A 333 6.11 -7.81 21.09
C GLY A 333 6.15 -9.13 20.32
N SER A 334 5.07 -9.92 20.39
CA SER A 334 4.90 -11.14 19.61
C SER A 334 4.03 -10.91 18.37
N TYR A 335 4.46 -11.42 17.21
CA TYR A 335 3.82 -11.23 15.91
C TYR A 335 3.39 -12.57 15.31
N HIS A 336 2.19 -12.64 14.74
CA HIS A 336 1.71 -13.84 14.03
C HIS A 336 2.47 -14.06 12.71
N VAL A 337 2.46 -15.30 12.23
CA VAL A 337 2.93 -15.64 10.87
C VAL A 337 2.24 -14.73 9.84
N ASP A 338 2.98 -14.32 8.81
CA ASP A 338 2.63 -13.33 7.77
C ASP A 338 2.58 -11.87 8.23
N SER A 339 2.81 -11.59 9.52
CA SER A 339 2.97 -10.21 9.98
C SER A 339 4.23 -9.58 9.36
N GLN A 340 4.07 -8.39 8.79
CA GLN A 340 5.16 -7.58 8.26
C GLN A 340 5.47 -6.42 9.19
N VAL A 341 6.75 -6.22 9.49
CA VAL A 341 7.24 -5.11 10.31
C VAL A 341 8.27 -4.28 9.55
N HIS A 342 8.19 -2.97 9.76
CA HIS A 342 9.12 -2.00 9.19
C HIS A 342 10.00 -1.43 10.28
N ILE A 343 11.32 -1.54 10.11
CA ILE A 343 12.33 -1.10 11.06
C ILE A 343 13.21 -0.03 10.42
N GLU A 344 13.52 1.02 11.16
CA GLU A 344 14.45 2.09 10.74
C GLU A 344 15.61 2.20 11.74
N CYS A 345 16.82 2.43 11.24
CA CYS A 345 17.98 2.65 12.09
C CYS A 345 17.84 3.99 12.85
N SER A 346 18.33 4.02 14.09
CA SER A 346 18.34 5.25 14.88
C SER A 346 19.20 6.35 14.22
N LYS A 347 18.89 7.63 14.50
CA LYS A 347 19.55 8.78 13.87
C LYS A 347 21.09 8.70 13.99
N GLY A 348 21.80 8.76 12.86
CA GLY A 348 23.26 8.62 12.78
C GLY A 348 23.75 7.22 12.41
N TYR A 349 22.85 6.27 12.18
CA TYR A 349 23.12 4.91 11.71
C TYR A 349 22.36 4.59 10.42
N ARG A 350 22.90 3.70 9.58
CA ARG A 350 22.27 3.19 8.34
C ARG A 350 22.36 1.67 8.24
N THR A 351 21.50 1.04 7.45
CA THR A 351 21.55 -0.42 7.22
C THR A 351 22.72 -0.79 6.30
N ASN A 352 23.16 -2.06 6.37
CA ASN A 352 24.19 -2.62 5.49
C ASN A 352 23.83 -2.59 3.98
N GLN A 353 22.58 -2.27 3.62
CA GLN A 353 22.10 -2.22 2.24
C GLN A 353 21.89 -0.79 1.70
N ASP A 354 22.44 0.24 2.37
CA ASP A 354 22.28 1.67 2.00
C ASP A 354 20.81 2.15 1.94
N LEU A 355 19.91 1.45 2.64
CA LEU A 355 18.50 1.82 2.80
C LEU A 355 18.23 2.27 4.24
N ASP A 356 17.44 3.32 4.42
CA ASP A 356 17.01 3.76 5.77
C ASP A 356 15.97 2.81 6.40
N ARG A 357 15.39 1.91 5.59
CA ARG A 357 14.30 1.01 5.98
C ARG A 357 14.66 -0.45 5.75
N TYR A 358 14.40 -1.27 6.76
CA TYR A 358 14.57 -2.72 6.76
C TYR A 358 13.22 -3.40 6.99
N ASN A 359 12.85 -4.32 6.09
CA ASN A 359 11.56 -5.00 6.11
C ASN A 359 11.75 -6.46 6.52
N MET A 360 10.92 -6.92 7.45
CA MET A 360 10.95 -8.29 7.95
C MET A 360 9.55 -8.89 7.94
N THR A 361 9.45 -10.16 7.56
CA THR A 361 8.20 -10.92 7.57
C THR A 361 8.31 -12.07 8.56
N CYS A 362 7.31 -12.24 9.41
CA CYS A 362 7.25 -13.39 10.31
C CYS A 362 6.84 -14.63 9.51
N THR A 363 7.72 -15.61 9.42
CA THR A 363 7.50 -16.89 8.70
C THR A 363 7.39 -18.05 9.69
N LEU A 364 7.06 -19.24 9.20
CA LEU A 364 7.07 -20.47 10.00
C LEU A 364 8.44 -20.79 10.63
N SER A 365 9.53 -20.27 10.06
CA SER A 365 10.90 -20.47 10.55
C SER A 365 11.42 -19.29 11.38
N GLY A 366 10.54 -18.36 11.77
CA GLY A 366 10.90 -17.10 12.43
C GLY A 366 10.99 -15.92 11.46
N TRP A 367 11.66 -14.86 11.86
CA TRP A 367 11.80 -13.66 11.03
C TRP A 367 12.63 -13.92 9.77
N SER A 368 12.11 -13.51 8.62
CA SER A 368 12.82 -13.49 7.35
C SER A 368 12.90 -12.06 6.81
N PRO A 369 14.11 -11.49 6.63
CA PRO A 369 15.41 -12.06 7.01
C PRO A 369 15.57 -12.19 8.55
N PRO A 370 16.49 -13.04 9.07
CA PRO A 370 16.72 -13.20 10.51
C PRO A 370 17.06 -11.89 11.24
N THR A 371 16.70 -11.76 12.51
CA THR A 371 17.02 -10.58 13.34
C THR A 371 18.51 -10.38 13.57
N SER A 372 19.33 -11.44 13.43
CA SER A 372 20.79 -11.36 13.47
C SER A 372 21.38 -10.54 12.32
N ASP A 373 20.66 -10.42 11.20
CA ASP A 373 21.15 -9.74 10.00
C ASP A 373 20.86 -8.23 10.04
N LEU A 374 20.12 -7.77 11.06
CA LEU A 374 19.87 -6.37 11.32
C LEU A 374 21.15 -5.67 11.83
N GLY A 375 22.04 -5.32 10.90
CA GLY A 375 23.24 -4.52 11.16
C GLY A 375 23.02 -3.05 10.81
N CYS A 376 22.77 -2.21 11.82
CA CYS A 376 22.88 -0.76 11.67
C CYS A 376 24.32 -0.34 11.95
N THR A 377 24.98 0.29 10.97
CA THR A 377 26.34 0.80 11.10
C THR A 377 26.34 2.32 11.16
N LEU A 378 27.32 2.92 11.82
CA LEU A 378 27.46 4.38 11.87
C LEU A 378 27.63 4.95 10.46
N ILE A 379 26.91 6.03 10.16
CA ILE A 379 27.06 6.74 8.88
C ILE A 379 28.50 7.26 8.76
N ALA A 380 29.12 7.06 7.60
CA ALA A 380 30.49 7.44 7.32
C ALA A 380 30.55 8.56 6.28
N CYS A 381 31.30 9.61 6.59
CA CYS A 381 31.61 10.71 5.70
C CYS A 381 32.69 10.33 4.66
N PRO A 382 32.71 10.99 3.49
CA PRO A 382 33.72 10.73 2.47
C PRO A 382 35.13 11.15 2.93
N ASN A 383 36.16 10.56 2.31
CA ASN A 383 37.55 10.96 2.53
C ASN A 383 37.77 12.41 2.10
N LEU A 384 38.37 13.22 2.98
CA LEU A 384 38.71 14.62 2.71
C LEU A 384 40.04 14.73 1.96
N ASN A 385 39.96 15.08 0.69
CA ASN A 385 41.14 15.38 -0.13
C ASN A 385 41.33 16.90 -0.24
N ILE A 386 42.37 17.43 0.40
CA ILE A 386 42.71 18.86 0.39
C ILE A 386 43.90 19.09 -0.57
N THR A 387 43.71 19.92 -1.58
CA THR A 387 44.79 20.26 -2.53
C THR A 387 45.75 21.28 -1.92
N ASN A 388 47.06 21.04 -2.01
CA ASN A 388 48.11 21.84 -1.34
C ASN A 388 47.92 21.93 0.19
N GLY A 389 47.47 20.84 0.79
CA GLY A 389 47.30 20.67 2.22
C GLY A 389 47.06 19.21 2.59
N SER A 390 46.74 18.98 3.85
CA SER A 390 46.43 17.68 4.41
C SER A 390 45.25 17.78 5.38
N ALA A 391 44.53 16.67 5.53
CA ALA A 391 43.48 16.53 6.53
C ALA A 391 43.85 15.38 7.47
N VAL A 392 43.83 15.63 8.78
CA VAL A 392 44.03 14.60 9.81
C VAL A 392 42.66 14.19 10.32
N VAL A 393 42.34 12.90 10.16
CA VAL A 393 41.06 12.30 10.54
C VAL A 393 41.32 10.97 11.24
N HIS A 394 40.74 10.78 12.42
CA HIS A 394 40.90 9.56 13.20
C HIS A 394 39.87 8.47 12.80
N SER A 395 38.67 8.90 12.41
CA SER A 395 37.57 8.04 11.94
C SER A 395 36.67 8.85 11.00
N LEU A 396 36.01 8.16 10.07
CA LEU A 396 35.09 8.80 9.12
C LEU A 396 33.62 8.78 9.59
N THR A 397 33.33 8.25 10.78
CA THR A 397 31.95 8.10 11.27
C THR A 397 31.37 9.40 11.83
N VAL A 398 30.04 9.49 11.92
CA VAL A 398 29.31 10.63 12.54
C VAL A 398 29.95 11.09 13.84
N GLY A 399 30.09 12.40 14.01
CA GLY A 399 30.69 13.04 15.19
C GLY A 399 32.22 13.11 15.16
N SER A 400 32.88 12.40 14.25
CA SER A 400 34.33 12.48 14.07
C SER A 400 34.75 13.86 13.57
N LYS A 401 35.90 14.36 14.05
CA LYS A 401 36.45 15.66 13.64
C LYS A 401 37.64 15.48 12.71
N ALA A 402 37.60 16.21 11.60
CA ALA A 402 38.70 16.36 10.66
C ALA A 402 39.37 17.72 10.86
N THR A 403 40.69 17.74 10.97
CA THR A 403 41.47 18.99 11.06
C THR A 403 42.26 19.20 9.77
N VAL A 404 42.09 20.35 9.14
CA VAL A 404 42.72 20.70 7.86
C VAL A 404 43.92 21.63 8.10
N ALA A 405 45.04 21.29 7.48
CA ALA A 405 46.27 22.09 7.48
C ALA A 405 46.76 22.31 6.04
N CYS A 406 47.25 23.50 5.74
CA CYS A 406 47.78 23.82 4.41
C CYS A 406 49.30 23.64 4.34
N ASP A 407 49.79 23.29 3.15
CA ASP A 407 51.22 23.20 2.88
C ASP A 407 51.85 24.60 2.94
N LYS A 408 53.18 24.64 3.14
CA LYS A 408 53.93 25.91 3.20
C LYS A 408 53.68 26.75 1.95
N GLY A 409 53.37 28.04 2.16
CA GLY A 409 53.03 28.98 1.09
C GLY A 409 51.55 29.02 0.68
N PHE A 410 50.70 28.24 1.36
CA PHE A 410 49.25 28.32 1.25
C PHE A 410 48.62 28.66 2.61
N ALA A 411 47.56 29.47 2.58
CA ALA A 411 46.76 29.83 3.75
C ALA A 411 45.40 29.13 3.66
N LEU A 412 44.88 28.74 4.82
CA LEU A 412 43.56 28.14 4.93
C LEU A 412 42.47 29.18 4.65
N SER A 413 41.59 28.85 3.70
CA SER A 413 40.35 29.56 3.43
C SER A 413 39.18 28.68 3.88
N GLY A 414 38.48 29.12 4.93
CA GLY A 414 37.43 28.35 5.60
C GLY A 414 37.84 27.89 7.01
N PRO A 415 36.99 27.14 7.72
CA PRO A 415 37.26 26.66 9.08
C PRO A 415 38.33 25.56 9.10
N ALA A 416 39.15 25.53 10.16
CA ALA A 416 40.24 24.54 10.29
C ALA A 416 39.76 23.16 10.76
N SER A 417 38.54 23.06 11.28
CA SER A 417 37.98 21.81 11.79
C SER A 417 36.58 21.59 11.22
N HIS A 418 36.32 20.38 10.73
CA HIS A 418 35.01 19.93 10.28
C HIS A 418 34.55 18.74 11.11
N THR A 419 33.23 18.61 11.32
CA THR A 419 32.63 17.47 12.01
C THR A 419 31.76 16.69 11.04
N CYS A 420 31.85 15.36 11.04
CA CYS A 420 30.99 14.50 10.24
C CYS A 420 29.56 14.56 10.78
N THR A 421 28.61 15.00 9.96
CA THR A 421 27.21 15.19 10.35
C THR A 421 26.42 13.87 10.29
N VAL A 422 25.21 13.90 10.84
CA VAL A 422 24.27 12.77 10.77
C VAL A 422 23.82 12.45 9.34
N ASP A 423 24.03 13.38 8.40
CA ASP A 423 23.64 13.23 6.99
C ASP A 423 24.78 12.62 6.15
N GLY A 424 25.91 12.27 6.77
CA GLY A 424 27.09 11.72 6.06
C GLY A 424 27.91 12.78 5.33
N GLU A 425 27.70 14.06 5.64
CA GLU A 425 28.44 15.18 5.07
C GLU A 425 29.37 15.83 6.11
N TRP A 426 30.42 16.49 5.64
CA TRP A 426 31.24 17.32 6.53
C TRP A 426 30.55 18.65 6.77
N SER A 427 30.64 19.18 8.00
CA SER A 427 30.00 20.43 8.44
C SER A 427 30.33 21.70 7.61
N GLY A 428 31.25 21.61 6.65
CA GLY A 428 31.62 22.70 5.76
C GLY A 428 32.73 22.28 4.79
N THR A 429 33.23 23.26 4.03
CA THR A 429 34.35 23.07 3.09
C THR A 429 35.51 24.00 3.45
N SER A 430 36.73 23.54 3.21
CA SER A 430 37.94 24.35 3.36
C SER A 430 38.89 24.13 2.18
N SER A 431 39.59 25.18 1.78
CA SER A 431 40.55 25.14 0.67
C SER A 431 41.84 25.86 1.04
N CYS A 432 42.96 25.43 0.45
CA CYS A 432 44.26 26.05 0.66
C CYS A 432 44.55 26.99 -0.49
N VAL A 433 44.52 28.29 -0.23
CA VAL A 433 44.76 29.34 -1.21
C VAL A 433 46.19 29.85 -1.09
N ARG A 434 46.83 30.22 -2.20
CA ARG A 434 48.22 30.71 -2.16
C ARG A 434 48.32 31.97 -1.30
N VAL A 435 49.36 32.03 -0.45
CA VAL A 435 49.67 33.23 0.31
C VAL A 435 50.20 34.31 -0.63
N VAL A 436 49.56 35.47 -0.58
CA VAL A 436 49.93 36.64 -1.37
C VAL A 436 50.11 37.83 -0.43
N CYS A 437 51.25 38.50 -0.53
CA CYS A 437 51.50 39.76 0.15
C CYS A 437 50.89 40.89 -0.68
N ALA A 438 50.10 41.73 -0.02
CA ALA A 438 49.41 42.84 -0.66
C ALA A 438 50.39 43.83 -1.29
N GLU A 439 49.93 44.50 -2.34
CA GLU A 439 50.63 45.65 -2.90
C GLU A 439 50.63 46.80 -1.90
N VAL A 440 51.77 47.46 -1.72
CA VAL A 440 51.87 48.63 -0.85
C VAL A 440 52.37 49.81 -1.66
N SER A 441 51.57 50.87 -1.73
CA SER A 441 51.94 52.11 -2.40
C SER A 441 52.08 53.24 -1.39
N THR A 442 53.26 53.86 -1.35
CA THR A 442 53.52 55.11 -0.64
C THR A 442 53.66 56.25 -1.65
N LYS A 443 53.88 57.49 -1.17
CA LYS A 443 54.03 58.67 -2.03
C LYS A 443 55.16 58.53 -3.07
N HIS A 444 56.15 57.68 -2.81
CA HIS A 444 57.38 57.58 -3.61
C HIS A 444 57.85 56.14 -3.90
N LEU A 445 57.14 55.12 -3.42
CA LEU A 445 57.46 53.71 -3.62
C LEU A 445 56.19 52.91 -3.88
N THR A 446 56.27 51.93 -4.78
CA THR A 446 55.22 50.91 -4.96
C THR A 446 55.87 49.55 -4.86
N LEU A 447 55.41 48.76 -3.88
CA LEU A 447 55.81 47.38 -3.68
C LEU A 447 54.76 46.48 -4.35
N PRO A 448 55.07 45.82 -5.48
CA PRO A 448 54.08 45.06 -6.22
C PRO A 448 53.58 43.87 -5.41
N ARG A 449 52.32 43.49 -5.66
CA ARG A 449 51.71 42.27 -5.12
C ARG A 449 52.62 41.07 -5.41
N SER A 450 52.98 40.32 -4.36
CA SER A 450 53.96 39.23 -4.45
C SER A 450 53.46 37.96 -3.81
N VAL A 451 53.91 36.80 -4.33
CA VAL A 451 53.53 35.48 -3.83
C VAL A 451 54.57 34.93 -2.86
N TYR A 452 54.15 34.04 -1.96
CA TYR A 452 55.04 33.42 -0.96
C TYR A 452 56.38 32.97 -1.53
N GLY A 453 57.46 33.24 -0.79
CA GLY A 453 58.83 32.87 -1.13
C GLY A 453 59.53 33.82 -2.10
N LYS A 454 58.79 34.67 -2.85
CA LYS A 454 59.42 35.67 -3.72
C LYS A 454 60.00 36.82 -2.92
N VAL A 455 61.20 37.24 -3.32
CA VAL A 455 61.91 38.39 -2.76
C VAL A 455 61.66 39.61 -3.66
N ALA A 456 61.12 40.68 -3.09
CA ALA A 456 61.02 41.98 -3.72
C ALA A 456 62.23 42.83 -3.32
N THR A 457 62.83 43.51 -4.29
CA THR A 457 63.92 44.47 -4.07
C THR A 457 63.36 45.88 -4.22
N ILE A 458 63.56 46.70 -3.21
CA ILE A 458 62.95 48.03 -3.10
C ILE A 458 64.07 49.06 -3.10
N GLN A 459 63.99 49.99 -4.06
CA GLN A 459 64.96 51.05 -4.25
C GLN A 459 64.24 52.37 -4.52
N CYS A 460 64.78 53.47 -4.01
CA CYS A 460 64.25 54.79 -4.32
C CYS A 460 64.61 55.21 -5.77
N PRO A 461 63.77 56.03 -6.42
CA PRO A 461 64.12 56.70 -7.67
C PRO A 461 65.43 57.51 -7.56
N ALA A 462 66.12 57.71 -8.68
CA ALA A 462 67.39 58.44 -8.74
C ALA A 462 67.30 59.82 -8.05
N GLY A 463 68.33 60.17 -7.27
CA GLY A 463 68.40 61.45 -6.53
C GLY A 463 67.80 61.46 -5.12
N ARG A 464 67.24 60.33 -4.65
CA ARG A 464 66.71 60.17 -3.28
C ARG A 464 67.49 59.14 -2.46
N ARG A 465 67.34 59.19 -1.13
CA ARG A 465 67.86 58.19 -0.18
C ARG A 465 66.70 57.42 0.47
N LEU A 466 66.92 56.13 0.70
CA LEU A 466 65.92 55.21 1.27
C LEU A 466 66.02 55.22 2.79
N LEU A 467 64.89 55.48 3.46
CA LEU A 467 64.73 55.37 4.90
C LEU A 467 63.83 54.18 5.23
N ALA A 468 64.16 53.43 6.28
CA ALA A 468 63.30 52.41 6.88
C ALA A 468 63.13 52.73 8.36
N GLY A 469 61.89 53.00 8.81
CA GLY A 469 61.62 53.42 10.19
C GLY A 469 62.34 54.71 10.60
N GLY A 470 62.65 55.59 9.64
CA GLY A 470 63.35 56.86 9.85
C GLY A 470 64.88 56.79 9.81
N LEU A 471 65.49 55.60 9.66
CA LEU A 471 66.94 55.42 9.56
C LEU A 471 67.38 55.18 8.10
N GLU A 472 68.55 55.73 7.71
CA GLU A 472 69.09 55.58 6.36
C GLU A 472 69.61 54.16 6.10
N VAL A 473 69.12 53.52 5.03
CA VAL A 473 69.44 52.13 4.71
C VAL A 473 70.83 52.03 4.04
N PRO A 474 71.78 51.27 4.61
CA PRO A 474 73.08 51.02 3.99
C PRO A 474 72.91 50.24 2.68
N GLY A 475 73.53 50.70 1.59
CA GLY A 475 73.49 50.01 0.29
C GLY A 475 72.35 50.42 -0.65
N ARG A 476 71.50 51.39 -0.27
CA ARG A 476 70.45 52.01 -1.12
C ARG A 476 69.31 51.09 -1.58
N GLU A 477 69.25 49.85 -1.09
CA GLU A 477 68.16 48.91 -1.37
C GLU A 477 67.75 48.13 -0.12
N VAL A 478 66.48 47.72 -0.05
CA VAL A 478 66.03 46.67 0.88
C VAL A 478 65.49 45.49 0.10
N ARG A 479 65.73 44.28 0.61
CA ARG A 479 65.22 43.03 0.03
C ARG A 479 64.32 42.33 1.03
N TRP A 480 63.04 42.20 0.69
CA TRP A 480 62.06 41.59 1.56
C TRP A 480 61.38 40.42 0.87
N ARG A 481 61.16 39.34 1.62
CA ARG A 481 60.47 38.14 1.16
C ARG A 481 59.01 38.17 1.60
N CYS A 482 58.12 37.78 0.69
CA CYS A 482 56.75 37.47 1.08
C CYS A 482 56.71 36.17 1.88
N ALA A 483 56.25 36.23 3.12
CA ALA A 483 56.26 35.12 4.07
C ALA A 483 54.84 34.73 4.51
N ASP A 484 54.74 33.76 5.42
CA ASP A 484 53.46 33.24 5.91
C ASP A 484 52.56 34.34 6.50
N GLY A 485 51.26 34.19 6.33
CA GLY A 485 50.25 35.18 6.77
C GLY A 485 50.18 36.44 5.91
N GLY A 486 50.77 36.44 4.72
CA GLY A 486 50.73 37.58 3.77
C GLY A 486 51.57 38.78 4.23
N LYS A 487 52.51 38.56 5.15
CA LYS A 487 53.37 39.60 5.71
C LYS A 487 54.75 39.60 5.05
N TRP A 488 55.36 40.77 4.98
CA TRP A 488 56.71 40.94 4.50
C TRP A 488 57.72 40.65 5.63
N ARG A 489 58.80 39.95 5.28
CA ARG A 489 59.93 39.70 6.19
C ARG A 489 61.23 40.09 5.52
N ASP A 490 62.22 40.54 6.28
CA ASP A 490 63.56 40.72 5.75
C ASP A 490 64.25 39.37 5.46
N LEU A 491 65.47 39.41 4.93
CA LEU A 491 66.22 38.18 4.60
C LEU A 491 66.69 37.39 5.84
N THR A 492 66.64 37.98 7.03
CA THR A 492 66.94 37.31 8.30
C THR A 492 65.70 36.65 8.92
N GLY A 493 64.51 36.97 8.39
CA GLY A 493 63.21 36.44 8.83
C GLY A 493 62.47 37.37 9.79
N ALA A 494 62.97 38.57 10.09
CA ALA A 494 62.27 39.54 10.93
C ALA A 494 61.06 40.12 10.21
N LEU A 495 59.96 40.34 10.94
CA LEU A 495 58.77 41.02 10.41
C LEU A 495 59.09 42.47 10.09
N VAL A 496 58.73 42.90 8.89
CA VAL A 496 58.93 44.28 8.43
C VAL A 496 57.61 44.86 7.97
N ASP A 497 57.40 46.14 8.25
CA ASP A 497 56.22 46.87 7.82
C ASP A 497 56.57 47.76 6.61
N PRO A 498 56.01 47.48 5.42
CA PRO A 498 56.22 48.29 4.24
C PRO A 498 55.83 49.76 4.35
N HIS A 499 54.95 50.12 5.27
CA HIS A 499 54.52 51.51 5.47
C HIS A 499 55.61 52.36 6.13
N THR A 500 56.66 51.74 6.68
CA THR A 500 57.80 52.42 7.30
C THR A 500 58.87 52.85 6.30
N LEU A 501 58.73 52.51 5.01
CA LEU A 501 59.66 52.91 3.96
C LEU A 501 59.34 54.30 3.42
N ASP A 502 60.36 55.15 3.36
CA ASP A 502 60.25 56.50 2.77
C ASP A 502 61.46 56.83 1.89
N CYS A 503 61.26 57.71 0.90
CA CYS A 503 62.28 58.18 -0.02
C CYS A 503 62.41 59.71 0.06
N VAL A 504 63.46 60.19 0.72
CA VAL A 504 63.71 61.63 0.91
C VAL A 504 64.78 62.15 -0.04
N SER A 505 64.70 63.44 -0.40
CA SER A 505 65.68 64.10 -1.27
C SER A 505 67.07 64.18 -0.63
N LYS A 506 68.14 64.04 -1.44
CA LYS A 506 69.54 64.08 -0.97
C LYS A 506 70.06 65.46 -0.55
N ALA A 507 69.34 66.55 -0.81
CA ALA A 507 69.79 67.91 -0.51
C ALA A 507 69.15 68.46 0.80
N PRO A 508 69.91 69.16 1.66
CA PRO A 508 69.34 69.85 2.82
C PRO A 508 68.55 71.08 2.35
N LYS A 509 67.30 71.21 2.80
CA LYS A 509 66.54 72.46 2.68
C LYS A 509 67.10 73.46 3.71
N THR A 510 67.94 74.39 3.27
CA THR A 510 68.28 75.60 4.04
C THR A 510 67.13 76.60 3.91
N CYS A 511 66.41 76.86 5.00
CA CYS A 511 65.46 77.97 5.09
C CYS A 511 66.20 79.25 5.50
N PRO A 512 66.13 80.37 4.74
CA PRO A 512 66.54 81.67 5.24
C PRO A 512 65.48 82.23 6.19
N ARG A 513 65.93 82.87 7.27
CA ARG A 513 65.12 83.55 8.29
C ARG A 513 64.80 84.98 7.82
N PRO A 514 63.52 85.37 7.65
CA PRO A 514 63.14 86.77 7.58
C PRO A 514 62.64 87.27 8.95
N GLU A 515 63.00 88.51 9.24
CA GLU A 515 62.65 89.29 10.41
C GLU A 515 61.14 89.46 10.57
N GLY A 516 60.66 89.47 11.82
CA GLY A 516 59.25 89.40 12.15
C GLY A 516 58.47 90.71 11.97
N PRO A 517 57.15 90.65 12.27
CA PRO A 517 56.47 91.71 12.98
C PRO A 517 55.86 91.19 14.30
N GLN A 518 55.93 92.04 15.32
CA GLN A 518 55.33 91.86 16.63
C GLN A 518 53.81 91.84 16.55
N PHE A 519 53.17 90.81 17.09
CA PHE A 519 51.88 90.94 17.76
C PHE A 519 51.85 89.96 18.94
N GLY A 520 51.95 90.52 20.14
CA GLY A 520 51.75 89.81 21.38
C GLY A 520 50.27 89.66 21.69
N TYR A 521 49.91 88.51 22.27
CA TYR A 521 48.71 88.35 23.08
C TYR A 521 49.05 87.42 24.24
N ILE A 522 48.70 87.88 25.43
CA ILE A 522 48.84 87.20 26.72
C ILE A 522 47.62 86.30 26.88
N VAL A 523 47.83 85.05 27.29
CA VAL A 523 46.76 84.21 27.89
C VAL A 523 47.29 83.71 29.25
N PRO A 524 46.53 83.88 30.35
CA PRO A 524 47.02 83.64 31.70
C PRO A 524 46.90 82.16 32.12
N ASP A 525 47.72 81.83 33.12
CA ASP A 525 47.68 80.63 33.96
C ASP A 525 46.27 80.07 34.19
N ILE A 526 46.08 78.77 33.91
CA ILE A 526 45.19 77.93 34.72
C ILE A 526 45.90 76.62 35.02
N GLN A 527 46.17 76.46 36.30
CA GLN A 527 46.77 75.31 36.94
C GLN A 527 45.95 74.03 36.77
N ALA A 528 46.69 72.93 36.72
CA ALA A 528 46.21 71.60 36.94
C ALA A 528 45.46 71.46 38.27
N THR A 529 44.39 70.68 38.27
CA THR A 529 44.13 69.75 39.38
C THR A 529 43.22 68.64 38.90
N ARG A 530 43.76 67.42 38.97
CA ARG A 530 42.99 66.17 38.89
C ARG A 530 42.29 65.97 40.22
N THR A 531 41.02 65.59 40.17
CA THR A 531 40.40 64.75 41.19
C THR A 531 39.53 63.69 40.52
N TYR A 532 39.81 62.46 40.93
CA TYR A 532 39.05 61.24 40.72
C TYR A 532 37.65 61.35 41.36
N ASN A 533 36.60 60.82 40.73
CA ASN A 533 35.89 59.63 41.22
C ASN A 533 34.72 59.17 40.32
N GLU A 534 34.75 57.84 40.08
CA GLU A 534 33.66 56.84 40.03
C GLU A 534 32.37 57.10 39.24
N GLY A 535 32.11 56.18 38.31
CA GLY A 535 30.88 56.00 37.53
C GLY A 535 31.11 55.06 36.36
#